data_AF-A0A5P8NZ84-F1
#
_entry.id   AF-A0A5P8NZ84-F1
#
_cell.length_a   1.000
_cell.length_b   1.000
_cell.length_c   1.000
_cell.angle_alpha   90.00
_cell.angle_beta   90.00
_cell.angle_gamma   90.00
#
_symmetry.space_group_name_H-M   'P 1'
#
loop_
_entity.id
_entity.type
_entity.pdbx_description
1 polymer ?
#
loop_
_entity_poly.entity_id
_entity_poly.type
_entity_poly.pdbx_seq_one_letter_code
_entity_poly.pdbx_strand_id
1 'polypeptide(L)'
;MELKTLLCFLYSNKVRDYSWKDRLKRANLEYRTIYNIRHSFASLMISKGEDILWVSHMLGHSSTEMTLRKYVKYIKNERKQRAVFLHNEI
;
A
#
# COMPACT_ATOMS: atom_id res chain seq x y z
N MET A 1 7.93 31.00 -2.85
CA MET A 1 6.88 29.98 -2.60
C MET A 1 5.62 30.47 -3.28
N GLU A 2 5.31 29.96 -4.47
CA GLU A 2 4.32 30.59 -5.37
C GLU A 2 2.87 30.28 -4.99
N LEU A 3 1.96 31.23 -5.30
CA LEU A 3 0.50 31.17 -5.09
C LEU A 3 -0.15 29.85 -5.59
N LYS A 4 0.43 29.21 -6.61
CA LYS A 4 -0.03 27.91 -7.14
C LYS A 4 0.12 26.77 -6.13
N THR A 5 1.12 26.81 -5.25
CA THR A 5 1.35 25.79 -4.22
C THR A 5 0.27 25.84 -3.13
N LEU A 6 -0.12 27.04 -2.72
CA LEU A 6 -1.18 27.25 -1.71
C LEU A 6 -2.56 26.83 -2.21
N LEU A 7 -2.89 27.12 -3.47
CA LEU A 7 -4.16 26.71 -4.08
C LEU A 7 -4.32 25.18 -4.16
N CYS A 8 -3.19 24.47 -4.24
CA CYS A 8 -3.12 23.01 -4.30
C CYS A 8 -3.54 22.36 -2.98
N PHE A 9 -3.23 22.98 -1.83
CA PHE A 9 -3.59 22.48 -0.51
C PHE A 9 -5.06 22.75 -0.13
N LEU A 10 -5.68 23.77 -0.72
CA LEU A 10 -7.06 24.17 -0.42
C LEU A 10 -8.11 23.41 -1.25
N TYR A 11 -7.72 22.82 -2.39
CA TYR A 11 -8.63 22.06 -3.25
C TYR A 11 -8.06 20.67 -3.59
N SER A 12 -8.68 19.62 -3.04
CA SER A 12 -8.27 18.20 -3.16
C SER A 12 -7.96 17.74 -4.59
N ASN A 13 -8.72 18.20 -5.59
CA ASN A 13 -8.53 17.81 -6.99
C ASN A 13 -7.24 18.37 -7.62
N LYS A 14 -6.73 19.51 -7.13
CA LYS A 14 -5.52 20.17 -7.68
C LYS A 14 -4.23 19.48 -7.24
N VAL A 15 -4.24 18.77 -6.09
CA VAL A 15 -3.10 17.98 -5.58
C VAL A 15 -2.63 16.94 -6.60
N ARG A 16 -3.60 16.20 -7.16
CA ARG A 16 -3.35 15.16 -8.17
C ARG A 16 -2.80 15.75 -9.47
N ASP A 17 -3.36 16.88 -9.91
CA ASP A 17 -3.09 17.36 -11.26
C ASP A 17 -1.79 18.18 -11.35
N TYR A 18 -1.41 18.89 -10.28
CA TYR A 18 -0.22 19.75 -10.29
C TYR A 18 0.95 19.19 -9.47
N SER A 19 0.74 18.88 -8.19
CA SER A 19 1.83 18.44 -7.30
C SER A 19 2.34 17.05 -7.67
N TRP A 20 1.43 16.12 -7.98
CA TRP A 20 1.82 14.73 -8.24
C TRP A 20 2.52 14.54 -9.59
N LYS A 21 1.99 15.14 -10.67
CA LYS A 21 2.64 15.10 -11.99
C LYS A 21 4.04 15.69 -11.97
N ASP A 22 4.21 16.82 -11.29
CA ASP A 22 5.51 17.47 -11.16
C ASP A 22 6.51 16.60 -10.37
N ARG A 23 6.07 15.99 -9.26
CA ARG A 23 6.91 15.06 -8.48
C ARG A 23 7.34 13.84 -9.27
N LEU A 24 6.43 13.24 -10.04
CA LEU A 24 6.78 12.11 -10.92
C LEU A 24 7.79 12.52 -11.99
N LYS A 25 7.61 13.69 -12.60
CA LYS A 25 8.57 14.23 -13.58
C LYS A 25 9.95 14.46 -12.97
N ARG A 26 10.02 15.03 -11.76
CA ARG A 26 11.30 15.23 -11.03
C ARG A 26 11.96 13.91 -10.64
N ALA A 27 11.17 12.87 -10.33
CA ALA A 27 11.67 11.53 -10.04
C ALA A 27 12.03 10.72 -11.30
N ASN A 28 11.87 11.30 -12.50
CA ASN A 28 12.03 10.62 -13.78
C ASN A 28 11.17 9.35 -13.92
N LEU A 29 9.94 9.42 -13.41
CA LEU A 29 8.96 8.33 -13.45
C LEU A 29 7.83 8.66 -14.43
N GLU A 30 7.34 7.64 -15.13
CA GLU A 30 6.13 7.73 -15.93
C GLU A 30 4.92 8.14 -15.09
N TYR A 31 3.98 8.83 -15.72
CA TYR A 31 2.74 9.20 -15.04
C TYR A 31 1.96 7.95 -14.61
N ARG A 32 1.71 7.83 -13.31
CA ARG A 32 0.88 6.80 -12.70
C ARG A 32 -0.08 7.47 -11.72
N THR A 33 -1.25 6.90 -11.50
CA THR A 33 -2.19 7.45 -10.52
C THR A 33 -1.66 7.23 -9.10
N ILE A 34 -2.01 8.11 -8.16
CA ILE A 34 -1.65 7.96 -6.73
C ILE A 34 -2.17 6.62 -6.18
N TYR A 35 -3.31 6.16 -6.69
CA TYR A 35 -3.91 4.88 -6.33
C TYR A 35 -2.98 3.68 -6.61
N ASN A 36 -2.09 3.77 -7.60
CA ASN A 36 -1.11 2.72 -7.86
C ASN A 36 -0.06 2.61 -6.75
N ILE A 37 0.33 3.72 -6.11
CA ILE A 37 1.24 3.71 -4.96
C ILE A 37 0.63 2.93 -3.82
N ARG A 38 -0.67 3.12 -3.57
CA ARG A 38 -1.43 2.39 -2.55
C ARG A 38 -1.35 0.88 -2.79
N HIS A 39 -1.47 0.44 -4.05
CA HIS A 39 -1.27 -0.96 -4.42
C HIS A 39 0.17 -1.43 -4.22
N SER A 40 1.15 -0.63 -4.65
CA SER A 40 2.58 -0.94 -4.48
C SER A 40 2.93 -1.11 -3.01
N PHE A 41 2.51 -0.17 -2.15
CA PHE A 41 2.71 -0.23 -0.69
C PHE A 41 2.13 -1.52 -0.11
N ALA A 42 0.86 -1.82 -0.38
CA ALA A 42 0.21 -3.01 0.14
C ALA A 42 0.93 -4.30 -0.30
N SER A 43 1.24 -4.42 -1.59
CA SER A 43 1.94 -5.59 -2.13
C SER A 43 3.34 -5.76 -1.52
N LEU A 44 4.07 -4.65 -1.33
CA LEU A 44 5.41 -4.66 -0.77
C LEU A 44 5.40 -5.11 0.70
N MET A 45 4.59 -4.48 1.54
CA MET A 45 4.53 -4.80 2.98
C MET A 45 4.15 -6.26 3.20
N ILE A 46 3.11 -6.74 2.49
CA ILE A 46 2.66 -8.13 2.60
C ILE A 46 3.72 -9.10 2.08
N SER A 47 4.43 -8.76 1.00
CA SER A 47 5.55 -9.59 0.50
C SER A 47 6.73 -9.67 1.47
N LYS A 48 6.89 -8.67 2.34
CA LYS A 48 7.92 -8.61 3.37
C LYS A 48 7.50 -9.32 4.66
N GLY A 49 6.28 -9.84 4.73
CA GLY A 49 5.76 -10.61 5.86
C GLY A 49 5.06 -9.78 6.94
N GLU A 50 4.71 -8.53 6.64
CA GLU A 50 3.97 -7.68 7.56
C GLU A 50 2.54 -8.18 7.80
N ASP A 51 1.98 -7.82 8.96
CA ASP A 51 0.62 -8.19 9.32
C ASP A 51 -0.40 -7.55 8.38
N ILE A 52 -1.21 -8.38 7.75
CA ILE A 52 -2.25 -7.95 6.81
C ILE A 52 -3.34 -7.12 7.48
N LEU A 53 -3.63 -7.34 8.76
CA LEU A 53 -4.58 -6.54 9.53
C LEU A 53 -4.05 -5.12 9.69
N TRP A 54 -2.79 -5.00 10.13
CA TRP A 54 -2.12 -3.71 10.23
C TRP A 54 -2.03 -2.99 8.88
N VAL A 55 -1.64 -3.69 7.81
CA VAL A 55 -1.63 -3.12 6.45
C VAL A 55 -3.03 -2.66 6.03
N SER A 56 -4.08 -3.42 6.36
CA SER A 56 -5.47 -3.04 6.08
C SER A 56 -5.89 -1.75 6.79
N HIS A 57 -5.50 -1.60 8.06
CA HIS A 57 -5.72 -0.37 8.84
C HIS A 57 -4.96 0.82 8.25
N MET A 58 -3.69 0.64 7.88
CA MET A 58 -2.88 1.70 7.25
C MET A 58 -3.44 2.16 5.90
N LEU A 59 -4.09 1.27 5.16
CA LEU A 59 -4.79 1.61 3.93
C LEU A 59 -6.12 2.33 4.22
N GLY A 60 -6.69 2.20 5.42
CA GLY A 60 -8.02 2.71 5.73
C GLY A 60 -9.13 1.93 4.99
N HIS A 61 -8.97 0.61 4.87
CA HIS A 61 -10.05 -0.23 4.36
C HIS A 61 -11.12 -0.44 5.43
N SER A 62 -12.38 -0.33 5.04
CA SER A 62 -13.52 -0.59 5.92
C SER A 62 -13.61 -2.06 6.36
N SER A 63 -13.07 -2.97 5.56
CA SER A 63 -13.00 -4.40 5.87
C SER A 63 -11.67 -4.99 5.44
N THR A 64 -11.07 -5.78 6.34
CA THR A 64 -9.85 -6.55 6.09
C THR A 64 -10.02 -7.59 4.99
N GLU A 65 -11.25 -8.07 4.77
CA GLU A 65 -11.56 -9.02 3.71
C GLU A 65 -11.16 -8.46 2.33
N MET A 66 -11.33 -7.15 2.10
CA MET A 66 -10.93 -6.52 0.85
C MET A 66 -9.42 -6.58 0.64
N THR A 67 -8.65 -6.35 1.71
CA THR A 67 -7.18 -6.44 1.71
C THR A 67 -6.75 -7.88 1.43
N LEU A 68 -7.34 -8.83 2.15
CA LEU A 68 -7.05 -10.25 2.01
C LEU A 68 -7.31 -10.71 0.58
N ARG A 69 -8.52 -10.48 0.06
CA ARG A 69 -8.90 -10.87 -1.31
C ARG A 69 -7.93 -10.35 -2.37
N LYS A 70 -7.41 -9.13 -2.21
CA LYS A 70 -6.54 -8.51 -3.23
C LYS A 70 -5.08 -8.91 -3.10
N TYR A 71 -4.57 -9.08 -1.88
CA TYR A 71 -3.13 -9.13 -1.63
C TYR A 71 -2.63 -10.42 -0.97
N VAL A 72 -3.50 -11.35 -0.58
CA VAL A 72 -3.09 -12.64 0.01
C VAL A 72 -2.10 -13.40 -0.86
N LYS A 73 -2.18 -13.25 -2.19
CA LYS A 73 -1.26 -13.86 -3.16
C LYS A 73 0.21 -13.41 -3.03
N TYR A 74 0.47 -12.30 -2.35
CA TYR A 74 1.82 -11.80 -2.10
C TYR A 74 2.42 -12.32 -0.78
N ILE A 75 1.64 -13.05 0.03
CA ILE A 75 2.16 -13.71 1.23
C ILE A 75 3.10 -14.82 0.79
N LYS A 76 4.36 -14.75 1.24
CA LYS A 76 5.34 -15.79 0.97
C LYS A 76 4.87 -17.10 1.59
N ASN A 77 4.63 -18.11 0.76
CA ASN A 77 4.36 -19.47 1.21
C ASN A 77 5.70 -20.19 1.42
N GLU A 78 6.43 -19.76 2.46
CA GLU A 78 7.56 -20.56 2.95
C GLU A 78 6.99 -21.87 3.49
N ARG A 79 7.64 -23.01 3.20
CA ARG A 79 7.28 -24.32 3.74
C ARG A 79 7.52 -24.35 5.25
N LYS A 80 6.78 -23.53 5.99
CA LYS A 80 6.80 -23.43 7.43
C LYS A 80 5.98 -24.61 7.94
N GLN A 81 6.63 -25.50 8.69
CA GLN A 81 5.91 -26.54 9.40
C GLN A 81 4.82 -25.89 10.26
N ARG A 82 3.58 -26.32 10.04
CA ARG A 82 2.40 -25.86 10.77
C ARG A 82 2.10 -26.87 11.88
N ALA A 83 1.42 -26.42 12.92
CA ALA A 83 1.01 -27.28 14.04
C ALA A 83 2.16 -28.05 14.72
N VAL A 84 3.34 -27.42 14.82
CA VAL A 84 4.52 -27.99 15.50
C VAL A 84 4.21 -28.36 16.95
N PHE A 85 3.27 -27.66 17.59
CA PHE A 85 2.82 -27.93 18.96
C PHE A 85 2.25 -29.36 19.15
N LEU A 86 1.69 -29.98 18.11
CA LEU A 86 1.19 -31.36 18.18
C LEU A 86 2.30 -32.41 18.37
N HIS A 87 3.55 -32.03 18.09
CA HIS A 87 4.69 -32.94 18.20
C HIS A 87 5.28 -32.98 19.63
N ASN A 88 4.82 -32.11 20.53
CA ASN A 88 5.34 -31.99 21.90
C ASN A 88 4.43 -32.65 22.97
N GLU A 89 3.33 -33.30 22.57
CA GLU A 89 2.36 -33.93 23.48
C GLU A 89 2.29 -35.47 23.36
N ILE A 90 3.31 -36.10 22.75
CA ILE A 90 3.45 -37.57 22.64
C ILE A 90 4.74 -38.01 23.33
#